data_AF-A0A4Q0YQP1-F1
#
_entry.id   AF-A0A4Q0YQP1-F1
#
_cell.length_a   1.000
_cell.length_b   1.000
_cell.length_c   1.000
_cell.angle_alpha   90.00
_cell.angle_beta   90.00
_cell.angle_gamma   90.00
#
_symmetry.space_group_name_H-M   'P 1'
#
loop_
_entity.id
_entity.type
_entity.pdbx_description
1 polymer ?
#
loop_
_entity_poly.entity_id
_entity_poly.type
_entity_poly.pdbx_seq_one_letter_code
_entity_poly.pdbx_strand_id
1 'polypeptide(L)'
;MSDTTLTVALPSLIHRIGSDAVKDAKSLAESHRCSLKRVRRSRNWQLQGEARDIDSVCHALQNQEAMKYLIGKIEQKLALHPELLETTADKLKRIIVANPAITLAELVDATRCTMAEARAARLDTEEF
;
A
#
# COMPACT_ATOMS: atom_id res chain seq x y z
N MET A 1 -5.93 13.21 12.72
CA MET A 1 -6.47 12.36 11.64
C MET A 1 -5.61 12.64 10.43
N SER A 2 -4.61 11.80 10.18
CA SER A 2 -3.68 12.03 9.07
C SER A 2 -4.39 11.67 7.78
N ASP A 3 -4.60 12.63 6.89
CA ASP A 3 -5.17 12.46 5.55
C ASP A 3 -4.21 11.68 4.64
N THR A 4 -3.91 10.43 4.97
CA THR A 4 -3.10 9.51 4.15
C THR A 4 -4.00 8.71 3.20
N THR A 5 -5.07 9.35 2.73
CA THR A 5 -6.01 8.69 1.82
C THR A 5 -5.49 8.78 0.40
N LEU A 6 -5.17 7.64 -0.19
CA LEU A 6 -4.72 7.51 -1.56
C LEU A 6 -5.92 7.29 -2.48
N THR A 7 -5.90 7.95 -3.64
CA THR A 7 -6.94 7.82 -4.67
C THR A 7 -6.33 7.24 -5.94
N VAL A 8 -6.85 6.09 -6.37
CA VAL A 8 -6.49 5.43 -7.63
C VAL A 8 -7.55 5.75 -8.68
N ALA A 9 -7.17 6.43 -9.76
CA ALA A 9 -8.06 6.70 -10.87
C ALA A 9 -8.19 5.48 -11.79
N LEU A 10 -9.43 5.09 -12.06
CA LEU A 10 -9.80 3.89 -12.82
C LEU A 10 -10.69 4.29 -14.02
N PRO A 11 -10.10 4.85 -15.09
CA PRO A 11 -10.87 5.24 -16.26
C PRO A 11 -11.47 4.02 -16.95
N SER A 12 -12.73 4.11 -17.36
CA SER A 12 -13.44 3.06 -18.11
C SER A 12 -13.48 1.68 -17.43
N LEU A 13 -13.46 1.63 -16.09
CA LEU A 13 -13.33 0.38 -15.32
C LEU A 13 -14.33 -0.72 -15.73
N ILE A 14 -15.63 -0.40 -15.80
CA ILE A 14 -16.68 -1.36 -16.20
C ILE A 14 -16.38 -1.96 -17.58
N HIS A 15 -15.84 -1.17 -18.50
CA HIS A 15 -15.52 -1.62 -19.86
C HIS A 15 -14.29 -2.53 -19.92
N ARG A 16 -13.45 -2.51 -18.88
CA ARG A 16 -12.20 -3.27 -18.78
C ARG A 16 -12.40 -4.60 -18.05
N ILE A 17 -13.18 -4.61 -16.97
CA ILE A 17 -13.34 -5.80 -16.11
C ILE A 17 -14.77 -6.36 -16.11
N GLY A 18 -15.77 -5.65 -16.66
CA GLY A 18 -17.17 -6.06 -16.66
C GLY A 18 -17.95 -5.55 -15.44
N SER A 19 -19.28 -5.48 -15.56
CA SER A 19 -20.14 -4.94 -14.49
C SER A 19 -20.20 -5.81 -13.25
N ASP A 20 -20.16 -7.13 -13.39
CA ASP A 20 -20.25 -8.04 -12.25
C ASP A 20 -18.95 -8.08 -11.46
N ALA A 21 -17.81 -8.14 -12.15
CA ALA A 21 -16.49 -7.97 -11.52
C ALA A 21 -16.37 -6.63 -10.77
N VAL A 22 -16.92 -5.53 -11.30
CA VAL A 22 -16.94 -4.25 -10.56
C VAL A 22 -17.74 -4.34 -9.26
N LYS A 23 -18.85 -5.09 -9.23
CA LYS A 23 -19.63 -5.29 -7.99
C LYS A 23 -18.82 -6.10 -6.97
N ASP A 24 -18.17 -7.17 -7.42
CA ASP A 24 -17.35 -8.03 -6.54
C ASP A 24 -16.16 -7.24 -5.98
N ALA A 25 -15.44 -6.52 -6.84
CA ALA A 25 -14.34 -5.65 -6.43
C ALA A 25 -14.80 -4.53 -5.49
N LYS A 26 -16.03 -4.03 -5.66
CA LYS A 26 -16.59 -3.02 -4.75
C LYS A 26 -16.88 -3.60 -3.36
N SER A 27 -17.51 -4.76 -3.29
CA SER A 27 -17.79 -5.45 -2.02
C SER A 27 -16.50 -5.77 -1.27
N LEU A 28 -15.47 -6.21 -2.00
CA LEU A 28 -14.14 -6.46 -1.45
C LEU A 28 -13.45 -5.17 -0.99
N ALA A 29 -13.53 -4.09 -1.77
CA ALA A 29 -12.99 -2.80 -1.33
C ALA A 29 -13.62 -2.35 -0.01
N GLU A 30 -14.95 -2.48 0.12
CA GLU A 30 -15.67 -2.12 1.34
C GLU A 30 -15.26 -2.96 2.55
N SER A 31 -14.95 -4.26 2.38
CA SER A 31 -14.43 -5.11 3.47
C SER A 31 -13.05 -4.70 3.96
N HIS A 32 -12.26 -4.04 3.10
CA HIS A 32 -10.95 -3.49 3.42
C HIS A 32 -10.99 -1.97 3.68
N ARG A 33 -12.14 -1.42 4.09
CA ARG A 33 -12.31 0.02 4.39
C ARG A 33 -11.98 0.96 3.21
N CYS A 34 -11.94 0.43 1.99
CA CYS A 34 -11.77 1.17 0.76
C CYS A 34 -13.13 1.47 0.12
N SER A 35 -13.18 2.54 -0.66
CA SER A 35 -14.38 2.97 -1.39
C SER A 35 -14.10 2.94 -2.88
N LEU A 36 -14.71 1.97 -3.59
CA LEU A 36 -14.73 1.92 -5.06
C LEU A 36 -16.01 2.57 -5.58
N LYS A 37 -15.90 3.77 -6.16
CA LYS A 37 -17.06 4.55 -6.62
C LYS A 37 -16.82 5.20 -7.98
N ARG A 38 -17.92 5.42 -8.70
CA ARG A 38 -17.91 6.20 -9.94
C ARG A 38 -17.83 7.69 -9.62
N VAL A 39 -17.01 8.43 -10.37
CA VAL A 39 -16.89 9.88 -10.28
C VAL A 39 -18.10 10.51 -10.99
N ARG A 40 -19.15 10.81 -10.22
CA ARG A 40 -20.40 11.43 -10.69
C ARG A 40 -20.99 10.73 -11.94
N ARG A 41 -21.22 11.51 -13.00
CA ARG A 41 -21.79 11.15 -14.32
C ARG A 41 -20.74 10.75 -15.36
N SER A 42 -19.45 10.69 -14.98
CA SER A 42 -18.38 10.26 -15.89
C SER A 42 -18.29 8.73 -15.95
N ARG A 43 -17.52 8.22 -16.92
CA ARG A 43 -17.12 6.80 -16.97
C ARG A 43 -15.90 6.49 -16.09
N ASN A 44 -15.43 7.48 -15.33
CA ASN A 44 -14.28 7.31 -14.45
C ASN A 44 -14.73 6.74 -13.13
N TRP A 45 -14.05 5.69 -12.70
CA TRP A 45 -14.14 5.14 -11.36
C TRP A 45 -12.92 5.57 -10.56
N GLN A 46 -13.04 5.52 -9.25
CA GLN A 46 -11.92 5.71 -8.35
C GLN A 46 -12.01 4.74 -7.18
N LEU A 47 -10.86 4.21 -6.78
CA LEU A 47 -10.67 3.52 -5.52
C LEU A 47 -10.03 4.50 -4.55
N GLN A 48 -10.59 4.63 -3.35
CA GLN A 48 -10.09 5.54 -2.33
C GLN A 48 -9.97 4.80 -0.99
N GLY A 49 -8.85 4.96 -0.31
CA GLY A 49 -8.57 4.29 0.97
C GLY A 49 -7.16 4.61 1.45
N GLU A 50 -6.74 4.08 2.58
CA GLU A 50 -5.34 4.16 3.01
C GLU A 50 -4.46 3.26 2.12
N ALA A 51 -3.17 3.57 2.02
CA ALA A 51 -2.25 2.80 1.17
C ALA A 51 -2.20 1.31 1.54
N ARG A 52 -2.17 0.99 2.85
CA ARG A 52 -2.16 -0.39 3.36
C ARG A 52 -3.46 -1.14 3.08
N ASP A 53 -4.59 -0.45 3.16
CA ASP A 53 -5.90 -1.02 2.87
C ASP A 53 -6.03 -1.30 1.36
N ILE A 54 -5.55 -0.38 0.52
CA ILE A 54 -5.52 -0.54 -0.94
C ILE A 54 -4.58 -1.69 -1.36
N ASP A 55 -3.43 -1.82 -0.70
CA ASP A 55 -2.49 -2.92 -0.91
C ASP A 55 -3.11 -4.27 -0.52
N SER A 56 -3.84 -4.32 0.60
CA SER A 56 -4.61 -5.50 1.00
C SER A 56 -5.66 -5.90 -0.04
N VAL A 57 -6.38 -4.92 -0.61
CA VAL A 57 -7.32 -5.15 -1.73
C VAL A 57 -6.58 -5.71 -2.94
N CYS A 58 -5.41 -5.17 -3.27
CA CYS A 58 -4.59 -5.66 -4.38
C CYS A 58 -4.25 -7.14 -4.21
N HIS A 59 -3.73 -7.52 -3.05
CA HIS A 59 -3.41 -8.90 -2.71
C HIS A 59 -4.63 -9.83 -2.77
N ALA A 60 -5.78 -9.39 -2.28
CA ALA A 60 -7.01 -10.19 -2.34
C ALA A 60 -7.51 -10.42 -3.78
N LEU A 61 -7.17 -9.52 -4.73
CA LEU A 61 -7.55 -9.63 -6.14
C LEU A 61 -6.52 -10.38 -6.99
N GLN A 62 -5.29 -10.60 -6.53
CA GLN A 62 -4.16 -11.12 -7.33
C GLN A 62 -4.46 -12.42 -8.11
N ASN A 63 -5.34 -13.28 -7.59
CA ASN A 63 -5.68 -14.56 -8.21
C ASN A 63 -6.80 -14.46 -9.27
N GLN A 64 -7.33 -13.27 -9.54
CA GLN A 64 -8.45 -13.07 -10.47
C GLN A 64 -7.98 -12.40 -11.77
N GLU A 65 -7.87 -13.16 -12.86
CA GLU A 65 -7.42 -12.62 -14.17
C GLU A 65 -8.29 -11.45 -14.65
N ALA A 66 -9.60 -11.47 -14.37
CA ALA A 66 -10.53 -10.40 -14.70
C ALA A 66 -10.16 -9.05 -14.04
N MET A 67 -9.39 -9.08 -12.94
CA MET A 67 -9.03 -7.90 -12.15
C MET A 67 -7.67 -7.31 -12.51
N LYS A 68 -6.96 -7.90 -13.48
CA LYS A 68 -5.60 -7.49 -13.90
C LYS A 68 -5.46 -5.99 -14.20
N TYR A 69 -6.47 -5.40 -14.82
CA TYR A 69 -6.49 -3.95 -15.08
C TYR A 69 -6.54 -3.12 -13.79
N LEU A 70 -7.37 -3.53 -12.83
CA LEU A 70 -7.51 -2.87 -11.53
C LEU A 70 -6.23 -3.02 -10.72
N ILE A 71 -5.71 -4.24 -10.63
CA ILE A 71 -4.44 -4.57 -9.94
C ILE A 71 -3.31 -3.71 -10.48
N GLY A 72 -3.09 -3.69 -11.80
CA GLY A 72 -2.00 -2.90 -12.38
C GLY A 72 -2.13 -1.40 -12.13
N LYS A 73 -3.36 -0.87 -11.99
CA LYS A 73 -3.57 0.54 -11.61
C LYS A 73 -3.31 0.82 -10.15
N ILE A 74 -3.66 -0.12 -9.27
CA ILE A 74 -3.35 -0.06 -7.85
C ILE A 74 -1.84 -0.11 -7.65
N GLU A 75 -1.16 -1.11 -8.21
CA GLU A 75 0.30 -1.28 -8.13
C GLU A 75 1.04 -0.04 -8.66
N GLN A 76 0.63 0.48 -9.82
CA GLN A 76 1.21 1.71 -10.37
C GLN A 76 1.08 2.88 -9.39
N LYS A 77 -0.05 3.00 -8.70
CA LYS A 77 -0.28 4.11 -7.77
C LYS A 77 0.44 3.91 -6.43
N LEU A 78 0.52 2.69 -5.93
CA LEU A 78 1.28 2.33 -4.73
C LEU A 78 2.79 2.51 -4.93
N ALA A 79 3.31 2.15 -6.11
CA ALA A 79 4.73 2.33 -6.45
C ALA A 79 5.18 3.80 -6.49
N LEU A 80 4.25 4.76 -6.65
CA LEU A 80 4.55 6.20 -6.55
C LEU A 80 4.67 6.68 -5.10
N HIS A 81 4.22 5.88 -4.14
CA HIS A 81 4.16 6.22 -2.73
C HIS A 81 4.72 5.08 -1.85
N PRO A 82 5.96 4.61 -2.11
CA PRO A 82 6.56 3.52 -1.34
C PRO A 82 6.67 3.84 0.15
N GLU A 83 6.81 5.11 0.52
CA GLU A 83 6.84 5.59 1.90
C GLU A 83 5.56 5.30 2.68
N LEU A 84 4.41 5.14 1.99
CA LEU A 84 3.13 4.83 2.63
C LEU A 84 2.97 3.34 2.94
N LEU A 85 3.78 2.50 2.30
CA LEU A 85 3.85 1.06 2.53
C LEU A 85 5.08 0.64 3.34
N GLU A 86 6.07 1.54 3.53
CA GLU A 86 7.28 1.28 4.30
C GLU A 86 6.91 0.76 5.69
N THR A 87 7.34 -0.47 6.00
CA THR A 87 7.16 -1.02 7.34
C THR A 87 8.15 -0.37 8.30
N THR A 88 7.88 -0.45 9.61
CA THR A 88 8.84 0.00 10.62
C THR A 88 10.19 -0.70 10.44
N ALA A 89 10.18 -1.99 10.10
CA ALA A 89 11.39 -2.76 9.86
C ALA A 89 12.18 -2.24 8.65
N ASP A 90 11.51 -2.00 7.51
CA ASP A 90 12.16 -1.47 6.30
C ASP A 90 12.73 -0.07 6.53
N LYS A 91 12.00 0.77 7.26
CA LYS A 91 12.47 2.09 7.67
C LYS A 91 13.74 2.00 8.52
N LEU A 92 13.78 1.09 9.48
CA LEU A 92 14.96 0.87 10.33
C LEU A 92 16.15 0.39 9.50
N LYS A 93 15.95 -0.59 8.61
CA LYS A 93 16.98 -1.07 7.68
C LYS A 93 17.53 0.05 6.81
N ARG A 94 16.68 0.88 6.21
CA ARG A 94 17.09 2.01 5.37
C ARG A 94 17.97 3.00 6.13
N ILE A 95 17.66 3.28 7.40
CA ILE A 95 18.48 4.17 8.24
C ILE A 95 19.83 3.52 8.56
N ILE A 96 19.86 2.23 8.89
CA ILE A 96 21.09 1.48 9.17
C ILE A 96 21.99 1.44 7.93
N VAL A 97 21.44 1.14 6.74
CA VAL A 97 22.20 1.11 5.49
C VAL A 97 22.74 2.49 5.12
N ALA A 98 21.95 3.55 5.33
CA ALA A 98 22.37 4.92 5.04
C ALA A 98 23.43 5.44 6.03
N ASN A 99 23.41 4.97 7.27
CA ASN A 99 24.39 5.31 8.30
C ASN A 99 24.77 4.07 9.14
N PRO A 100 25.72 3.24 8.67
CA PRO A 100 26.09 2.00 9.36
C PRO A 100 26.73 2.25 10.74
N ALA A 101 27.24 3.46 10.98
CA ALA A 101 27.81 3.87 12.27
C ALA A 101 26.76 4.23 13.33
N ILE A 102 25.47 4.33 12.96
CA ILE A 102 24.41 4.71 13.91
C ILE A 102 24.34 3.72 15.08
N THR A 103 24.31 4.20 16.32
CA THR A 103 24.17 3.31 17.48
C THR A 103 22.71 2.85 17.64
N LEU A 104 22.48 1.74 18.37
CA LEU A 104 21.11 1.29 18.66
C LEU A 104 20.30 2.35 19.43
N ALA A 105 20.94 3.09 20.33
CA ALA A 105 20.30 4.15 21.10
C ALA A 105 19.86 5.32 20.21
N GLU A 106 20.72 5.78 19.30
CA GLU A 106 20.39 6.82 18.33
C GLU A 106 19.29 6.38 17.37
N LEU A 107 19.31 5.11 16.93
CA LEU A 107 18.27 4.55 16.05
C LEU A 107 16.90 4.53 16.74
N VAL A 108 16.86 4.10 18.00
CA VAL A 108 15.64 4.11 18.82
C VAL A 108 15.14 5.52 19.07
N ASP A 109 16.02 6.47 19.38
CA ASP A 109 15.61 7.86 19.62
C ASP A 109 15.06 8.51 18.33
N ALA A 110 15.73 8.29 17.20
CA ALA A 110 15.35 8.85 15.91
C ALA A 110 14.03 8.28 15.35
N THR A 111 13.72 7.01 15.64
CA THR A 111 12.55 6.32 15.05
C THR A 111 11.43 6.02 16.04
N ARG A 112 11.70 6.20 17.35
CA ARG A 112 10.82 5.81 18.45
C ARG A 112 10.44 4.31 18.43
N CYS A 113 11.24 3.47 17.78
CA CYS A 113 11.06 2.02 17.83
C CYS A 113 11.51 1.45 19.17
N THR A 114 11.19 0.20 19.44
CA THR A 114 11.69 -0.51 20.62
C THR A 114 13.15 -0.94 20.40
N MET A 115 13.87 -1.17 21.51
CA MET A 115 15.22 -1.75 21.47
C MET A 115 15.25 -3.14 20.81
N ALA A 116 14.16 -3.90 20.89
CA ALA A 116 14.04 -5.22 20.25
C ALA A 116 13.97 -5.09 18.72
N GLU A 117 13.12 -4.18 18.22
CA GLU A 117 13.00 -3.91 16.78
C GLU A 117 14.30 -3.37 16.18
N ALA A 118 14.98 -2.45 16.88
CA ALA A 118 16.27 -1.92 16.45
C ALA A 118 17.35 -3.00 16.31
N ARG A 119 17.39 -3.97 17.24
CA ARG A 119 18.31 -5.12 17.17
C ARG A 119 17.97 -6.05 16.02
N ALA A 120 16.69 -6.41 15.86
CA ALA A 120 16.25 -7.27 14.78
C ALA A 120 16.60 -6.68 13.40
N ALA A 121 16.35 -5.38 13.20
CA ALA A 121 16.69 -4.70 11.95
C ALA A 121 18.19 -4.70 11.66
N ARG A 122 19.04 -4.58 12.69
CA ARG A 122 20.50 -4.66 12.53
C ARG A 122 20.96 -6.05 12.09
N LEU A 123 20.50 -7.09 12.78
CA LEU A 123 20.83 -8.48 12.46
C LEU A 123 20.43 -8.83 11.02
N ASP A 124 19.22 -8.46 10.64
CA ASP A 124 18.67 -8.70 9.29
C ASP A 124 19.38 -7.88 8.20
N THR A 125 20.09 -6.80 8.54
CA THR A 125 20.94 -6.05 7.60
C THR A 125 22.34 -6.66 7.46
N GLU A 126 22.85 -7.31 8.51
CA GLU A 126 24.17 -7.95 8.52
C GLU A 126 24.19 -9.35 7.86
N GLU A 127 23.01 -9.98 7.69
CA GLU A 127 22.86 -11.30 7.05
C GLU A 127 22.91 -11.29 5.50
N PHE A 128 23.17 -10.14 4.85
CA PHE A 128 23.28 -9.98 3.39
C PHE A 128 24.62 -9.36 2.97
#